data_AF-A0A9W7KUA5-F1
#
_entry.id   AF-A0A9W7KUA5-F1
#
_cell.length_a   1.000
_cell.length_b   1.000
_cell.length_c   1.000
_cell.angle_alpha   90.00
_cell.angle_beta   90.00
_cell.angle_gamma   90.00
#
_symmetry.space_group_name_H-M   'P 1'
#
loop_
_entity.id
_entity.type
_entity.pdbx_description
1 polymer ?
#
loop_
_entity_poly.entity_id
_entity_poly.type
_entity_poly.pdbx_seq_one_letter_code
_entity_poly.pdbx_strand_id
1 'polypeptide(L)'
;MYQAYNKTTEECECQPTLTYIDGSTCSCDPGKAFMGSSGCELCELGKWKADVGVKGCFSCEVKGATTPKLGALHENDCLCPKGTYENLNKECVDVIDGMSEKTLGMTLSTADIDPGYWRTNAMSTDVRECPIPKACHGGNSTTDYCFEGHEGPYCGVCSGGYFQDPFGLCQSCNATTKNVILTFVTLVATVLALYAVFMAIKKRKREKEEGSAESATDPTTTTNNTSTTTSNNNNNLTFTKRFKNGFKIIFSGAQIATTLPTVIPMITFPPTFKTIVNTAATVFRADLFSFVPFSCLTNGGFNYYTHLLLSAH
;
A
#
# COMPACT_ATOMS: atom_id res chain seq x y z
N MET A 1 61.89 -13.22 25.43
CA MET A 1 61.21 -12.99 24.14
C MET A 1 60.44 -11.69 24.13
N TYR A 2 59.75 -11.30 25.21
CA TYR A 2 58.93 -10.08 25.25
C TYR A 2 59.67 -8.79 25.66
N GLN A 3 60.89 -8.92 26.20
CA GLN A 3 61.78 -7.83 26.57
C GLN A 3 63.06 -7.90 25.73
N ALA A 4 63.59 -6.73 25.37
CA ALA A 4 64.85 -6.53 24.70
C ALA A 4 65.78 -5.67 25.57
N TYR A 5 67.05 -6.05 25.62
CA TYR A 5 68.05 -5.29 26.38
C TYR A 5 68.41 -4.00 25.62
N ASN A 6 68.15 -2.85 26.23
CA ASN A 6 68.51 -1.55 25.69
C ASN A 6 69.92 -1.17 26.18
N LYS A 7 70.90 -1.21 25.26
CA LYS A 7 72.31 -0.89 25.57
C LYS A 7 72.54 0.56 26.00
N THR A 8 71.58 1.45 25.77
CA THR A 8 71.71 2.89 26.08
C THR A 8 71.28 3.19 27.51
N THR A 9 70.25 2.49 27.98
CA THR A 9 69.70 2.62 29.35
C THR A 9 70.22 1.53 30.28
N GLU A 10 70.92 0.51 29.75
CA GLU A 10 71.36 -0.70 30.45
C GLU A 10 70.22 -1.50 31.09
N GLU A 11 68.97 -1.29 30.64
CA GLU A 11 67.76 -1.89 31.17
C GLU A 11 67.06 -2.82 30.16
N CYS A 12 66.27 -3.77 30.67
CA CYS A 12 65.40 -4.62 29.84
C CYS A 12 64.08 -3.90 29.58
N GLU A 13 63.91 -3.38 28.36
CA GLU A 13 62.70 -2.70 27.91
C GLU A 13 61.76 -3.67 27.19
N CYS A 14 60.44 -3.45 27.26
CA CYS A 14 59.51 -4.19 26.42
C CYS A 14 59.83 -3.99 24.93
N GLN A 15 59.65 -5.05 24.13
CA GLN A 15 59.77 -4.93 22.68
C GLN A 15 58.82 -3.86 22.13
N PRO A 16 59.15 -3.21 21.00
CA PRO A 16 58.29 -2.22 20.37
C PRO A 16 56.88 -2.80 20.18
N THR A 17 55.85 -2.01 20.49
CA THR A 17 54.40 -2.34 20.50
C THR A 17 53.84 -3.04 21.75
N LEU A 18 54.68 -3.53 22.66
CA LEU A 18 54.24 -4.05 23.96
C LEU A 18 54.22 -2.94 25.02
N THR A 19 53.29 -3.05 25.96
CA THR A 19 53.14 -2.13 27.10
C THR A 19 53.45 -2.85 28.40
N TYR A 20 53.96 -2.11 29.39
CA TYR A 20 54.18 -2.63 30.73
C TYR A 20 52.85 -2.68 31.51
N ILE A 21 52.54 -3.85 32.03
CA ILE A 21 51.55 -4.05 33.09
C ILE A 21 52.31 -4.26 34.40
N ASP A 22 51.88 -3.56 35.45
CA ASP A 22 52.40 -3.66 36.82
C ASP A 22 53.94 -3.48 36.93
N GLY A 23 54.51 -2.65 36.05
CA GLY A 23 55.94 -2.26 36.08
C GLY A 23 56.96 -3.35 35.73
N SER A 24 56.53 -4.56 35.35
CA SER A 24 57.44 -5.67 35.09
C SER A 24 57.02 -6.62 33.97
N THR A 25 55.73 -6.66 33.61
CA THR A 25 55.19 -7.63 32.64
C THR A 25 54.87 -6.97 31.31
N CYS A 26 55.52 -7.39 30.23
CA CYS A 26 55.22 -6.89 28.88
C CYS A 26 54.01 -7.61 28.28
N SER A 27 53.01 -6.86 27.81
CA SER A 27 51.77 -7.39 27.25
C SER A 27 51.23 -6.54 26.11
N CYS A 28 50.20 -7.03 25.43
CA CYS A 28 49.48 -6.28 24.40
C CYS A 28 48.23 -5.61 24.97
N ASP A 29 48.01 -4.36 24.55
CA ASP A 29 46.79 -3.61 24.84
C ASP A 29 45.52 -4.35 24.33
N PRO A 30 44.33 -3.96 24.82
CA PRO A 30 43.07 -4.36 24.22
C PRO A 30 43.04 -4.10 22.70
N GLY A 31 42.40 -4.99 21.95
CA GLY A 31 42.34 -4.94 20.50
C GLY A 31 43.65 -5.35 19.80
N LYS A 32 44.69 -5.78 20.54
CA LYS A 32 45.95 -6.27 19.96
C LYS A 32 46.31 -7.68 20.45
N ALA A 33 46.79 -8.52 19.54
CA ALA A 33 47.32 -9.85 19.83
C ALA A 33 48.82 -9.95 19.58
N PHE A 34 49.49 -10.82 20.33
CA PHE A 34 50.92 -11.05 20.15
C PHE A 34 51.18 -11.99 18.96
N MET A 35 51.88 -11.49 17.94
CA MET A 35 52.23 -12.18 16.68
C MET A 35 53.70 -12.62 16.64
N GLY A 36 54.26 -13.01 17.79
CA GLY A 36 55.63 -13.52 17.86
C GLY A 36 56.66 -12.42 17.60
N SER A 37 57.33 -12.49 16.45
CA SER A 37 58.43 -11.58 16.09
C SER A 37 57.98 -10.17 15.71
N SER A 38 56.72 -9.97 15.31
CA SER A 38 56.20 -8.64 14.97
C SER A 38 55.58 -7.88 16.15
N GLY A 39 55.58 -8.47 17.35
CA GLY A 39 55.05 -7.84 18.57
C GLY A 39 53.53 -7.90 18.64
N CYS A 40 52.90 -6.82 19.08
CA CYS A 40 51.46 -6.68 19.23
C CYS A 40 50.83 -6.05 17.99
N GLU A 41 50.03 -6.82 17.27
CA GLU A 41 49.29 -6.36 16.10
C GLU A 41 47.79 -6.25 16.40
N LEU A 42 47.10 -5.34 15.70
CA LEU A 42 45.66 -5.16 15.85
C LEU A 42 44.92 -6.44 15.44
N CYS A 43 43.83 -6.75 16.13
CA CYS A 43 42.94 -7.83 15.73
C CYS A 43 42.42 -7.59 14.30
N GLU A 44 42.49 -8.64 13.47
CA GLU A 44 41.91 -8.66 12.13
C GLU A 44 40.38 -8.47 12.17
N LEU A 45 39.78 -8.15 11.01
CA LEU A 45 38.32 -8.07 10.91
C LEU A 45 37.67 -9.41 11.27
N GLY A 46 36.57 -9.34 12.04
CA GLY A 46 35.90 -10.54 12.56
C GLY A 46 36.57 -11.15 13.79
N LYS A 47 37.49 -10.43 14.42
CA LYS A 47 38.11 -10.80 15.70
C LYS A 47 38.15 -9.62 16.67
N TRP A 48 38.09 -9.92 17.97
CA TRP A 48 38.08 -8.91 19.04
C TRP A 48 38.90 -9.33 20.26
N LYS A 49 39.27 -8.37 21.11
CA LYS A 49 39.96 -8.62 22.39
C LYS A 49 39.76 -7.46 23.37
N ALA A 50 39.09 -7.72 24.49
CA ALA A 50 38.86 -6.73 25.54
C ALA A 50 40.01 -6.64 26.54
N ASP A 51 40.66 -7.77 26.82
CA ASP A 51 41.64 -7.88 27.91
C ASP A 51 43.04 -7.45 27.47
N VAL A 52 43.80 -6.94 28.44
CA VAL A 52 45.25 -6.76 28.29
C VAL A 52 45.95 -8.12 28.41
N GLY A 53 46.96 -8.37 27.59
CA GLY A 53 47.73 -9.61 27.65
C GLY A 53 48.18 -10.10 26.29
N VAL A 54 48.99 -11.16 26.29
CA VAL A 54 49.60 -11.76 25.08
C VAL A 54 48.70 -12.78 24.39
N LYS A 55 47.47 -13.01 24.89
CA LYS A 55 46.50 -13.92 24.26
C LYS A 55 46.14 -13.43 22.86
N GLY A 56 45.82 -14.38 21.98
CA GLY A 56 45.28 -14.10 20.66
C GLY A 56 43.90 -13.42 20.72
N CYS A 57 43.48 -12.83 19.60
CA CYS A 57 42.13 -12.29 19.47
C CYS A 57 41.10 -13.42 19.38
N PHE A 58 39.95 -13.22 19.98
CA PHE A 58 38.80 -14.12 19.88
C PHE A 58 38.10 -13.90 18.54
N SER A 59 37.64 -14.97 17.91
CA SER A 59 36.84 -14.88 16.69
C SER A 59 35.38 -14.62 17.05
N CYS A 60 34.67 -13.88 16.21
CA CYS A 60 33.23 -13.67 16.38
C CYS A 60 32.48 -15.01 16.48
N GLU A 61 31.52 -15.09 17.41
CA GLU A 61 30.71 -16.30 17.61
C GLU A 61 29.77 -16.53 16.41
N VAL A 62 29.24 -15.44 15.84
CA VAL A 62 28.39 -15.47 14.65
C VAL A 62 29.25 -15.77 13.42
N LYS A 63 28.92 -16.86 12.72
CA LYS A 63 29.63 -17.26 11.50
C LYS A 63 29.42 -16.24 10.39
N GLY A 64 30.50 -15.77 9.77
CA GLY A 64 30.45 -14.77 8.72
C GLY A 64 30.30 -13.33 9.21
N ALA A 65 30.20 -13.10 10.52
CA ALA A 65 30.21 -11.75 11.08
C ALA A 65 31.61 -11.11 10.96
N THR A 66 31.61 -9.79 10.84
CA THR A 66 32.82 -8.98 10.76
C THR A 66 32.76 -7.86 11.78
N THR A 67 33.91 -7.26 12.09
CA THR A 67 33.99 -6.07 12.95
C THR A 67 34.02 -4.80 12.10
N PRO A 68 33.58 -3.64 12.65
CA PRO A 68 33.55 -2.38 11.90
C PRO A 68 34.97 -1.83 11.62
N LYS A 69 35.96 -2.25 12.41
CA LYS A 69 37.36 -1.82 12.28
C LYS A 69 38.32 -2.88 12.83
N LEU A 70 39.58 -2.76 12.45
CA LEU A 70 40.68 -3.50 13.07
C LEU A 70 40.80 -3.17 14.56
N GLY A 71 41.24 -4.16 15.34
CA GLY A 71 41.41 -4.03 16.78
C GLY A 71 40.10 -3.83 17.54
N ALA A 72 39.05 -4.54 17.14
CA ALA A 72 37.78 -4.54 17.87
C ALA A 72 37.98 -5.00 19.33
N LEU A 73 37.18 -4.45 20.23
CA LEU A 73 37.37 -4.63 21.66
C LEU A 73 36.38 -5.61 22.26
N HIS A 74 35.20 -5.76 21.67
CA HIS A 74 34.10 -6.52 22.26
C HIS A 74 33.43 -7.44 21.23
N GLU A 75 32.82 -8.54 21.70
CA GLU A 75 32.00 -9.43 20.85
C GLU A 75 30.85 -8.67 20.18
N ASN A 76 30.26 -7.67 20.83
CA ASN A 76 29.16 -6.89 20.25
C ASN A 76 29.59 -6.04 19.04
N ASP A 77 30.89 -5.91 18.77
CA ASP A 77 31.39 -5.30 17.53
C ASP A 77 31.26 -6.27 16.34
N CYS A 78 30.96 -7.54 16.57
CA CYS A 78 30.75 -8.56 15.54
C CYS A 78 29.35 -8.43 14.94
N LEU A 79 29.30 -7.91 13.71
CA LEU A 79 28.07 -7.60 13.00
C LEU A 79 28.08 -8.28 11.63
N CYS A 80 26.93 -8.77 11.19
CA CYS A 80 26.79 -9.27 9.82
C CYS A 80 27.01 -8.14 8.80
N PRO A 81 27.80 -8.38 7.74
CA PRO A 81 28.06 -7.36 6.72
C PRO A 81 26.79 -6.94 5.97
N LYS A 82 26.87 -5.84 5.23
CA LYS A 82 25.78 -5.37 4.38
C LYS A 82 25.35 -6.45 3.38
N GLY A 83 24.06 -6.54 3.10
CA GLY A 83 23.48 -7.60 2.27
C GLY A 83 23.30 -8.94 2.99
N THR A 84 23.60 -9.03 4.30
CA THR A 84 23.40 -10.24 5.10
C THR A 84 22.70 -9.93 6.43
N TYR A 85 22.09 -10.95 7.03
CA TYR A 85 21.49 -10.87 8.37
C TYR A 85 21.81 -12.11 9.20
N GLU A 86 21.78 -11.96 10.52
CA GLU A 86 21.96 -13.08 11.45
C GLU A 86 20.70 -13.95 11.53
N ASN A 87 20.84 -15.23 11.16
CA ASN A 87 19.79 -16.23 11.30
C ASN A 87 19.74 -16.84 12.71
N LEU A 88 18.75 -17.70 12.97
CA LEU A 88 18.58 -18.39 14.25
C LEU A 88 19.75 -19.34 14.62
N ASN A 89 20.60 -19.71 13.66
CA ASN A 89 21.75 -20.59 13.84
C ASN A 89 23.06 -19.81 14.09
N LYS A 90 22.99 -18.50 14.37
CA LYS A 90 24.16 -17.61 14.53
C LYS A 90 25.07 -17.61 13.30
N GLU A 91 24.47 -17.46 12.13
CA GLU A 91 25.19 -17.37 10.86
C GLU A 91 24.66 -16.19 10.05
N CYS A 92 25.58 -15.42 9.48
CA CYS A 92 25.28 -14.38 8.52
C CYS A 92 24.93 -15.02 7.18
N VAL A 93 23.66 -14.90 6.81
CA VAL A 93 23.12 -15.39 5.54
C VAL A 93 22.65 -14.22 4.69
N ASP A 94 22.62 -14.41 3.38
CA ASP A 94 22.15 -13.39 2.45
C ASP A 94 20.72 -12.95 2.79
N VAL A 95 20.45 -11.65 2.60
CA VAL A 95 19.11 -11.10 2.80
C VAL A 95 18.08 -11.76 1.88
N ILE A 96 16.85 -11.86 2.37
CA ILE A 96 15.71 -12.36 1.60
C ILE A 96 15.19 -11.21 0.73
N ASP A 97 14.67 -11.54 -0.46
CA ASP A 97 14.02 -10.55 -1.34
C ASP A 97 12.97 -9.73 -0.57
N GLY A 98 13.10 -8.40 -0.64
CA GLY A 98 12.27 -7.46 0.11
C GLY A 98 12.81 -7.06 1.47
N MET A 99 14.00 -7.51 1.87
CA MET A 99 14.75 -6.97 3.01
C MET A 99 15.82 -5.97 2.55
N SER A 100 16.12 -4.99 3.40
CA SER A 100 17.10 -3.94 3.11
C SER A 100 18.54 -4.46 3.02
N GLU A 101 19.19 -4.28 1.87
CA GLU A 101 20.61 -4.62 1.70
C GLU A 101 21.58 -3.63 2.38
N LYS A 102 21.08 -2.48 2.86
CA LYS A 102 21.93 -1.34 3.24
C LYS A 102 22.34 -1.35 4.71
N THR A 103 21.57 -2.02 5.54
CA THR A 103 21.73 -2.03 7.00
C THR A 103 22.74 -3.08 7.41
N LEU A 104 23.66 -2.71 8.32
CA LEU A 104 24.70 -3.58 8.85
C LEU A 104 24.24 -4.17 10.20
N GLY A 105 24.60 -5.41 10.49
CA GLY A 105 24.28 -6.06 11.76
C GLY A 105 22.80 -6.34 11.96
N MET A 106 22.05 -6.53 10.86
CA MET A 106 20.66 -6.95 10.96
C MET A 106 20.58 -8.35 11.54
N THR A 107 19.56 -8.58 12.37
CA THR A 107 19.10 -9.92 12.75
C THR A 107 17.76 -10.17 12.08
N LEU A 108 17.26 -11.40 12.13
CA LEU A 108 15.93 -11.70 11.60
C LEU A 108 14.84 -10.77 12.19
N SER A 109 14.90 -10.49 13.50
CA SER A 109 13.93 -9.60 14.18
C SER A 109 14.07 -8.13 13.82
N THR A 110 15.30 -7.65 13.63
CA THR A 110 15.60 -6.24 13.34
C THR A 110 15.75 -5.94 11.85
N ALA A 111 15.55 -6.96 10.99
CA ALA A 111 15.60 -6.81 9.54
C ALA A 111 14.56 -5.80 9.08
N ASP A 112 15.06 -4.77 8.40
CA ASP A 112 14.25 -3.71 7.81
C ASP A 112 13.65 -4.22 6.49
N ILE A 113 12.33 -4.12 6.35
CA ILE A 113 11.58 -4.57 5.19
C ILE A 113 11.42 -3.41 4.21
N ASP A 114 11.75 -3.63 2.95
CA ASP A 114 11.65 -2.61 1.92
C ASP A 114 10.19 -2.22 1.63
N PRO A 115 9.94 -0.96 1.20
CA PRO A 115 8.61 -0.53 0.82
C PRO A 115 7.99 -1.41 -0.26
N GLY A 116 6.70 -1.71 -0.12
CA GLY A 116 6.00 -2.63 -1.01
C GLY A 116 6.19 -4.12 -0.67
N TYR A 117 6.88 -4.45 0.42
CA TYR A 117 6.96 -5.81 0.96
C TYR A 117 6.29 -5.92 2.32
N TRP A 118 5.95 -7.14 2.71
CA TRP A 118 5.28 -7.45 3.97
C TRP A 118 5.70 -8.82 4.51
N ARG A 119 5.68 -8.97 5.83
CA ARG A 119 5.85 -10.25 6.53
C ARG A 119 4.93 -10.34 7.75
N THR A 120 4.59 -11.56 8.15
CA THR A 120 3.62 -11.83 9.24
C THR A 120 4.13 -11.41 10.61
N ASN A 121 5.43 -11.55 10.87
CA ASN A 121 6.04 -11.18 12.14
C ASN A 121 7.54 -10.94 11.97
N ALA A 122 8.17 -10.37 13.00
CA ALA A 122 9.57 -10.00 12.99
C ALA A 122 10.52 -11.20 12.87
N MET A 123 10.08 -12.42 13.19
CA MET A 123 10.92 -13.63 13.09
C MET A 123 10.62 -14.45 11.82
N SER A 124 9.80 -13.93 10.91
CA SER A 124 9.44 -14.62 9.68
C SER A 124 10.54 -14.45 8.63
N THR A 125 11.02 -15.57 8.09
CA THR A 125 11.85 -15.62 6.87
C THR A 125 11.02 -15.60 5.59
N ASP A 126 9.70 -15.67 5.72
CA ASP A 126 8.78 -15.51 4.60
C ASP A 126 8.43 -14.02 4.45
N VAL A 127 9.12 -13.35 3.54
CA VAL A 127 8.90 -11.95 3.12
C VAL A 127 8.29 -11.97 1.73
N ARG A 128 7.22 -11.21 1.53
CA ARG A 128 6.41 -11.28 0.30
C ARG A 128 6.10 -9.90 -0.23
N GLU A 129 6.00 -9.82 -1.56
CA GLU A 129 5.52 -8.62 -2.23
C GLU A 129 4.07 -8.31 -1.82
N CYS A 130 3.82 -7.04 -1.60
CA CYS A 130 2.52 -6.52 -1.24
C CYS A 130 1.63 -6.42 -2.49
N PRO A 131 0.43 -7.03 -2.50
CA PRO A 131 -0.50 -6.94 -3.63
C PRO A 131 -0.85 -5.50 -4.02
N ILE A 132 -0.82 -4.59 -3.03
CA ILE A 132 -1.00 -3.16 -3.22
C ILE A 132 0.26 -2.48 -2.69
N PRO A 133 1.28 -2.22 -3.53
CA PRO A 133 2.58 -1.72 -3.06
C PRO A 133 2.50 -0.43 -2.24
N LYS A 134 1.47 0.38 -2.46
CA LYS A 134 1.21 1.64 -1.73
C LYS A 134 0.49 1.46 -0.39
N ALA A 135 0.10 0.24 -0.02
CA ALA A 135 -0.47 -0.08 1.29
C ALA A 135 0.62 -0.50 2.30
N CYS A 136 1.68 -1.13 1.81
CA CYS A 136 2.81 -1.57 2.61
C CYS A 136 3.93 -0.51 2.59
N HIS A 137 4.06 0.22 3.69
CA HIS A 137 5.16 1.13 3.95
C HIS A 137 6.50 0.40 4.14
N GLY A 138 6.46 -0.81 4.69
CA GLY A 138 7.66 -1.54 5.12
C GLY A 138 8.22 -0.97 6.43
N GLY A 139 9.48 -1.28 6.73
CA GLY A 139 10.18 -0.84 7.93
C GLY A 139 10.66 -1.99 8.81
N ASN A 140 11.15 -1.64 9.99
CA ASN A 140 11.69 -2.59 10.97
C ASN A 140 10.59 -3.14 11.91
N SER A 141 9.63 -2.31 12.30
CA SER A 141 8.55 -2.70 13.21
C SER A 141 7.36 -3.29 12.46
N THR A 142 6.94 -4.49 12.85
CA THR A 142 5.74 -5.16 12.30
C THR A 142 4.45 -4.38 12.49
N THR A 143 4.40 -3.47 13.47
CA THR A 143 3.23 -2.61 13.71
C THR A 143 3.11 -1.48 12.70
N ASP A 144 4.21 -1.07 12.09
CA ASP A 144 4.32 0.14 11.28
C ASP A 144 4.55 -0.20 9.79
N TYR A 145 4.36 -1.46 9.40
CA TYR A 145 4.46 -1.92 8.01
C TYR A 145 3.39 -1.32 7.11
N CYS A 146 2.26 -0.89 7.69
CA CYS A 146 1.12 -0.42 6.93
C CYS A 146 1.05 1.11 6.94
N PHE A 147 0.67 1.68 5.79
CA PHE A 147 0.32 3.10 5.74
C PHE A 147 -0.93 3.39 6.58
N GLU A 148 -1.10 4.67 6.93
CA GLU A 148 -2.26 5.11 7.70
C GLU A 148 -3.58 4.66 7.06
N GLY A 149 -4.47 4.10 7.88
CA GLY A 149 -5.77 3.59 7.44
C GLY A 149 -5.74 2.16 6.88
N HIS A 150 -4.55 1.57 6.73
CA HIS A 150 -4.36 0.17 6.37
C HIS A 150 -3.94 -0.67 7.58
N GLU A 151 -4.47 -1.89 7.67
CA GLU A 151 -4.15 -2.86 8.72
C GLU A 151 -4.24 -4.30 8.20
N GLY A 152 -3.90 -5.25 9.07
CA GLY A 152 -4.05 -6.69 8.80
C GLY A 152 -3.01 -7.26 7.81
N PRO A 153 -3.25 -8.51 7.35
CA PRO A 153 -2.35 -9.18 6.41
C PRO A 153 -2.16 -8.39 5.12
N TYR A 154 -0.91 -8.23 4.70
CA TYR A 154 -0.53 -7.41 3.53
C TYR A 154 -1.07 -5.99 3.55
N CYS A 155 -1.42 -5.46 4.72
CA CYS A 155 -2.05 -4.14 4.85
C CYS A 155 -3.33 -4.03 3.98
N GLY A 156 -4.01 -5.16 3.71
CA GLY A 156 -5.14 -5.22 2.78
C GLY A 156 -6.49 -4.85 3.39
N VAL A 157 -6.53 -4.60 4.70
CA VAL A 157 -7.75 -4.29 5.45
C VAL A 157 -7.77 -2.80 5.76
N CYS A 158 -8.92 -2.15 5.62
CA CYS A 158 -9.05 -0.76 6.04
C CYS A 158 -9.41 -0.66 7.51
N SER A 159 -8.65 0.15 8.25
CA SER A 159 -8.96 0.50 9.63
C SER A 159 -10.28 1.25 9.75
N GLY A 160 -10.81 1.33 10.98
CA GLY A 160 -12.04 2.07 11.25
C GLY A 160 -11.99 3.53 10.77
N GLY A 161 -13.06 3.98 10.12
CA GLY A 161 -13.11 5.34 9.53
C GLY A 161 -12.43 5.48 8.16
N TYR A 162 -11.98 4.37 7.58
CA TYR A 162 -11.48 4.27 6.22
C TYR A 162 -12.33 3.33 5.37
N PHE A 163 -12.26 3.49 4.06
CA PHE A 163 -12.90 2.61 3.09
C PHE A 163 -11.98 2.30 1.91
N GLN A 164 -12.15 1.12 1.33
CA GLN A 164 -11.33 0.68 0.22
C GLN A 164 -11.81 1.30 -1.10
N ASP A 165 -10.91 1.91 -1.85
CA ASP A 165 -11.15 2.39 -3.21
C ASP A 165 -11.08 1.23 -4.24
N PRO A 166 -11.47 1.44 -5.52
CA PRO A 166 -11.41 0.39 -6.53
C PRO A 166 -10.01 -0.16 -6.83
N PHE A 167 -8.94 0.49 -6.35
CA PHE A 167 -7.56 0.07 -6.50
C PHE A 167 -7.01 -0.60 -5.24
N GLY A 168 -7.84 -0.81 -4.22
CA GLY A 168 -7.47 -1.46 -2.97
C GLY A 168 -6.92 -0.52 -1.89
N LEU A 169 -6.79 0.78 -2.16
CA LEU A 169 -6.26 1.75 -1.20
C LEU A 169 -7.34 2.26 -0.24
N CYS A 170 -6.98 2.40 1.03
CA CYS A 170 -7.87 2.87 2.06
C CYS A 170 -7.91 4.41 2.06
N GLN A 171 -9.11 4.96 1.89
CA GLN A 171 -9.38 6.40 1.88
C GLN A 171 -10.16 6.78 3.13
N SER A 172 -9.88 7.94 3.72
CA SER A 172 -10.60 8.39 4.91
C SER A 172 -12.04 8.75 4.57
N CYS A 173 -12.99 8.32 5.41
CA CYS A 173 -14.41 8.64 5.24
C CYS A 173 -14.66 10.17 5.25
N ASN A 174 -13.88 10.91 6.04
CA ASN A 174 -14.04 12.35 6.25
C ASN A 174 -13.64 13.19 5.02
N ALA A 175 -12.72 12.70 4.18
CA ALA A 175 -12.35 13.38 2.94
C ALA A 175 -13.47 13.33 1.88
N THR A 176 -14.41 12.40 2.01
CA THR A 176 -15.35 12.02 0.93
C THR A 176 -16.79 12.52 1.18
N THR A 177 -17.22 12.66 2.43
CA THR A 177 -18.60 13.03 2.79
C THR A 177 -19.05 14.40 2.27
N LYS A 178 -18.16 15.41 2.22
CA LYS A 178 -18.52 16.74 1.70
C LYS A 178 -18.81 16.75 0.19
N ASN A 179 -18.01 16.03 -0.59
CA ASN A 179 -18.16 15.99 -2.04
C ASN A 179 -19.31 15.08 -2.47
N VAL A 180 -19.50 13.95 -1.78
CA VAL A 180 -20.56 13.00 -2.12
C VAL A 180 -21.95 13.57 -1.86
N ILE A 181 -22.19 14.20 -0.70
CA ILE A 181 -23.49 14.81 -0.40
C ILE A 181 -23.83 15.90 -1.43
N LEU A 182 -22.84 16.71 -1.82
CA LEU A 182 -23.02 17.74 -2.85
C LEU A 182 -23.37 17.13 -4.22
N THR A 183 -22.68 16.04 -4.62
CA THR A 183 -22.97 15.35 -5.88
C THR A 183 -24.36 14.68 -5.89
N PHE A 184 -24.80 14.11 -4.78
CA PHE A 184 -26.13 13.50 -4.70
C PHE A 184 -27.24 14.54 -4.75
N VAL A 185 -27.11 15.65 -4.00
CA VAL A 185 -28.10 16.74 -4.02
C VAL A 185 -28.19 17.37 -5.42
N THR A 186 -27.05 17.58 -6.10
CA THR A 186 -27.05 18.12 -7.47
C THR A 186 -27.64 17.14 -8.49
N LEU A 187 -27.40 15.84 -8.36
CA LEU A 187 -28.03 14.81 -9.20
C LEU A 187 -29.56 14.79 -9.02
N VAL A 188 -30.05 14.80 -7.77
CA VAL A 188 -31.49 14.82 -7.50
C VAL A 188 -32.13 16.10 -8.02
N ALA A 189 -31.50 17.26 -7.79
CA ALA A 189 -31.99 18.54 -8.28
C ALA A 189 -32.07 18.59 -9.82
N THR A 190 -31.08 18.04 -10.52
CA THR A 190 -31.08 17.98 -12.00
C THR A 190 -32.15 17.03 -12.53
N VAL A 191 -32.37 15.88 -11.92
CA VAL A 191 -33.46 14.96 -12.29
C VAL A 191 -34.83 15.62 -12.09
N LEU A 192 -35.04 16.31 -10.96
CA LEU A 192 -36.29 17.04 -10.70
C LEU A 192 -36.51 18.18 -11.70
N ALA A 193 -35.45 18.91 -12.07
CA ALA A 193 -35.52 19.96 -13.09
C ALA A 193 -35.90 19.39 -14.47
N LEU A 194 -35.29 18.27 -14.89
CA LEU A 194 -35.63 17.58 -16.14
C LEU A 194 -37.07 17.06 -16.14
N TYR A 195 -37.54 16.53 -15.01
CA TYR A 195 -38.93 16.11 -14.84
C TYR A 195 -39.91 17.29 -14.93
N ALA A 196 -39.59 18.43 -14.29
CA ALA A 196 -40.39 19.65 -14.37
C ALA A 196 -40.47 20.20 -15.81
N VAL A 197 -39.34 20.21 -16.54
CA VAL A 197 -39.29 20.59 -17.97
C VAL A 197 -40.14 19.64 -18.81
N PHE A 198 -40.05 18.33 -18.58
CA PHE A 198 -40.87 17.34 -19.28
C PHE A 198 -42.37 17.57 -19.04
N MET A 199 -42.77 17.84 -17.80
CA MET A 199 -44.16 18.16 -17.44
C MET A 199 -44.62 19.49 -18.06
N ALA A 200 -43.76 20.51 -18.12
CA ALA A 200 -44.06 21.78 -18.78
C ALA A 200 -44.24 21.63 -20.30
N ILE A 201 -43.40 20.83 -20.97
CA ILE A 201 -43.54 20.50 -22.39
C ILE A 201 -44.86 19.74 -22.63
N LYS A 202 -45.21 18.81 -21.74
CA LYS A 202 -46.47 18.06 -21.82
C LYS A 202 -47.70 18.96 -21.62
N LYS A 203 -47.63 19.94 -20.72
CA LYS A 203 -48.69 20.94 -20.51
C LYS A 203 -48.90 21.82 -21.75
N ARG A 204 -47.83 22.36 -22.33
CA ARG A 204 -47.89 23.19 -23.54
C ARG A 204 -48.43 22.45 -24.77
N LYS A 205 -48.26 21.13 -24.84
CA LYS A 205 -48.88 20.32 -25.91
C LYS A 205 -50.40 20.19 -25.74
N ARG A 206 -50.90 20.04 -24.52
CA ARG A 206 -52.36 19.96 -24.24
C ARG A 206 -53.08 21.26 -24.58
N GLU A 207 -52.49 22.40 -24.21
CA GLU A 207 -53.03 23.74 -24.54
C GLU A 207 -53.07 24.00 -26.07
N LYS A 208 -52.21 23.32 -26.85
CA LYS A 208 -52.19 23.44 -28.31
C LYS A 208 -53.20 22.51 -29.02
N GLU A 209 -53.69 21.47 -28.33
CA GLU A 209 -54.72 20.56 -28.83
C GLU A 209 -56.13 21.10 -28.57
N GLU A 210 -56.35 21.85 -27.48
CA GLU A 210 -57.64 22.51 -27.20
C GLU A 210 -57.89 23.77 -28.06
N GLY A 211 -56.84 24.41 -28.61
CA GLY A 211 -56.96 25.60 -29.46
C GLY A 211 -57.31 25.34 -30.94
N SER A 212 -57.56 24.10 -31.35
CA SER A 212 -57.90 23.73 -32.75
C SER A 212 -59.37 23.32 -32.95
N ALA A 213 -60.22 23.40 -31.93
CA ALA A 213 -61.58 22.84 -31.96
C ALA A 213 -62.71 23.88 -32.18
N GLU A 214 -62.42 25.08 -32.70
CA GLU A 214 -63.47 26.08 -32.96
C GLU A 214 -63.26 26.81 -34.29
N SER A 215 -63.62 26.15 -35.40
CA SER A 215 -64.27 26.78 -36.56
C SER A 215 -64.65 25.72 -37.61
N ALA A 216 -65.95 25.40 -37.69
CA ALA A 216 -66.63 25.08 -38.96
C ALA A 216 -68.13 24.87 -38.69
N THR A 217 -68.93 25.83 -39.14
CA THR A 217 -70.40 25.77 -39.20
C THR A 217 -70.84 25.12 -40.52
N ASP A 218 -71.82 24.23 -40.41
CA ASP A 218 -72.62 23.40 -41.36
C ASP A 218 -73.31 24.18 -42.53
N PRO A 219 -74.05 23.61 -43.54
CA PRO A 219 -74.36 22.22 -43.99
C PRO A 219 -74.01 21.96 -45.50
N THR A 220 -74.05 20.76 -46.10
CA THR A 220 -75.26 20.00 -46.51
C THR A 220 -74.88 18.69 -47.28
N THR A 221 -75.71 17.64 -47.15
CA THR A 221 -76.10 16.65 -48.21
C THR A 221 -75.22 15.40 -48.49
N THR A 222 -75.66 14.26 -47.91
CA THR A 222 -76.05 12.99 -48.61
C THR A 222 -75.04 11.84 -48.84
N THR A 223 -75.41 10.71 -48.19
CA THR A 223 -75.34 9.28 -48.57
C THR A 223 -74.07 8.41 -48.42
N ASN A 224 -74.33 7.31 -47.70
CA ASN A 224 -73.98 5.90 -47.94
C ASN A 224 -72.61 5.34 -47.50
N ASN A 225 -72.73 4.53 -46.45
CA ASN A 225 -72.19 3.19 -46.25
C ASN A 225 -70.68 2.92 -46.35
N THR A 226 -70.24 2.25 -45.28
CA THR A 226 -69.29 1.12 -45.22
C THR A 226 -67.99 1.43 -44.50
N SER A 227 -67.82 0.69 -43.41
CA SER A 227 -66.63 0.44 -42.60
C SER A 227 -65.31 0.54 -43.37
N THR A 228 -64.32 1.20 -42.78
CA THR A 228 -62.97 0.65 -42.58
C THR A 228 -62.03 1.69 -41.95
N THR A 229 -61.44 1.25 -40.84
CA THR A 229 -60.10 1.62 -40.36
C THR A 229 -59.70 3.09 -40.39
N THR A 230 -59.89 3.73 -39.23
CA THR A 230 -59.17 4.92 -38.77
C THR A 230 -57.65 4.71 -38.86
N SER A 231 -57.05 5.02 -39.99
CA SER A 231 -55.61 5.27 -40.10
C SER A 231 -55.36 6.71 -39.73
N ASN A 232 -55.17 6.99 -38.43
CA ASN A 232 -54.55 8.24 -38.00
C ASN A 232 -53.13 7.94 -37.51
N ASN A 233 -52.17 8.41 -38.29
CA ASN A 233 -50.77 8.04 -38.23
C ASN A 233 -50.08 8.88 -37.13
N ASN A 234 -50.05 8.36 -35.91
CA ASN A 234 -49.36 9.00 -34.78
C ASN A 234 -47.82 8.82 -34.89
N ASN A 235 -47.16 9.73 -35.61
CA ASN A 235 -45.69 9.76 -35.75
C ASN A 235 -44.94 10.35 -34.54
N ASN A 236 -45.29 9.99 -33.31
CA ASN A 236 -44.55 10.41 -32.10
C ASN A 236 -43.88 9.25 -31.35
N LEU A 237 -43.54 8.17 -32.06
CA LEU A 237 -42.93 6.95 -31.52
C LEU A 237 -41.52 6.64 -32.08
N THR A 238 -40.80 7.64 -32.60
CA THR A 238 -39.46 7.42 -33.19
C THR A 238 -38.33 7.98 -32.32
N PHE A 239 -38.51 9.15 -31.70
CA PHE A 239 -37.44 9.81 -30.93
C PHE A 239 -37.15 9.12 -29.59
N THR A 240 -38.19 8.80 -28.81
CA THR A 240 -38.06 8.12 -27.51
C THR A 240 -37.52 6.69 -27.63
N LYS A 241 -37.88 5.97 -28.70
CA LYS A 241 -37.32 4.64 -28.99
C LYS A 241 -35.83 4.71 -29.38
N ARG A 242 -35.42 5.70 -30.17
CA ARG A 242 -34.01 5.90 -30.55
C ARG A 242 -33.14 6.31 -29.35
N PHE A 243 -33.64 7.20 -28.51
CA PHE A 243 -32.94 7.63 -27.29
C PHE A 243 -32.82 6.49 -26.28
N LYS A 244 -33.89 5.70 -26.09
CA LYS A 244 -33.89 4.53 -25.19
C LYS A 244 -32.92 3.44 -25.66
N ASN A 245 -32.84 3.19 -26.97
CA ASN A 245 -31.92 2.20 -27.52
C ASN A 245 -30.46 2.67 -27.44
N GLY A 246 -30.18 3.93 -27.79
CA GLY A 246 -28.82 4.50 -27.68
C GLY A 246 -28.35 4.62 -26.23
N PHE A 247 -29.22 5.07 -25.33
CA PHE A 247 -28.94 5.14 -23.90
C PHE A 247 -28.69 3.75 -23.32
N LYS A 248 -29.48 2.73 -23.69
CA LYS A 248 -29.25 1.35 -23.24
C LYS A 248 -27.88 0.82 -23.65
N ILE A 249 -27.43 1.11 -24.87
CA ILE A 249 -26.11 0.69 -25.38
C ILE A 249 -24.98 1.40 -24.62
N ILE A 250 -25.05 2.73 -24.48
CA ILE A 250 -24.04 3.51 -23.75
C ILE A 250 -24.02 3.11 -22.28
N PHE A 251 -25.17 2.90 -21.65
CA PHE A 251 -25.29 2.44 -20.28
C PHE A 251 -24.70 1.05 -20.09
N SER A 252 -25.02 0.08 -20.97
CA SER A 252 -24.40 -1.24 -20.91
C SER A 252 -22.89 -1.20 -21.14
N GLY A 253 -22.40 -0.36 -22.05
CA GLY A 253 -20.97 -0.18 -22.30
C GLY A 253 -20.24 0.48 -21.12
N ALA A 254 -20.87 1.50 -20.51
CA ALA A 254 -20.35 2.17 -19.32
C ALA A 254 -20.37 1.26 -18.09
N GLN A 255 -21.38 0.41 -17.93
CA GLN A 255 -21.41 -0.62 -16.89
C GLN A 255 -20.23 -1.59 -17.03
N ILE A 256 -19.93 -2.06 -18.25
CA ILE A 256 -18.80 -2.97 -18.52
C ILE A 256 -17.45 -2.25 -18.34
N ALA A 257 -17.33 -1.00 -18.78
CA ALA A 257 -16.10 -0.23 -18.66
C ALA A 257 -15.78 0.16 -17.21
N THR A 258 -16.79 0.38 -16.38
CA THR A 258 -16.62 0.72 -14.95
C THR A 258 -16.41 -0.50 -14.06
N THR A 259 -16.73 -1.73 -14.52
CA THR A 259 -16.36 -2.97 -13.83
C THR A 259 -14.95 -3.44 -14.19
N LEU A 260 -14.41 -3.06 -15.36
CA LEU A 260 -13.08 -3.46 -15.80
C LEU A 260 -11.93 -3.22 -14.79
N PRO A 261 -11.87 -2.09 -14.05
CA PRO A 261 -10.81 -1.87 -13.05
C PRO A 261 -10.82 -2.89 -11.91
N THR A 262 -12.00 -3.43 -11.56
CA THR A 262 -12.12 -4.46 -10.51
C THR A 262 -11.65 -5.85 -10.98
N VAL A 263 -11.54 -6.07 -12.30
CA VAL A 263 -11.09 -7.34 -12.87
C VAL A 263 -9.58 -7.33 -13.16
N ILE A 264 -8.99 -6.14 -13.39
CA ILE A 264 -7.56 -5.99 -13.69
C ILE A 264 -6.96 -4.85 -12.84
N PRO A 265 -6.55 -5.12 -11.59
CA PRO A 265 -6.02 -4.10 -10.68
C PRO A 265 -4.60 -3.61 -11.04
N MET A 266 -3.91 -4.29 -11.96
CA MET A 266 -2.49 -4.04 -12.26
C MET A 266 -2.22 -2.90 -13.25
N ILE A 267 -3.24 -2.25 -13.81
CA ILE A 267 -3.06 -1.20 -14.81
C ILE A 267 -3.03 0.17 -14.13
N THR A 268 -1.86 0.80 -14.09
CA THR A 268 -1.69 2.15 -13.52
C THR A 268 -2.27 3.20 -14.47
N PHE A 269 -3.50 3.63 -14.21
CA PHE A 269 -4.13 4.67 -15.03
C PHE A 269 -3.61 6.08 -14.72
N PRO A 270 -3.50 6.97 -15.73
CA PRO A 270 -3.17 8.38 -15.52
C PRO A 270 -4.13 9.06 -14.53
N PRO A 271 -3.68 10.04 -13.74
CA PRO A 271 -4.49 10.67 -12.69
C PRO A 271 -5.79 11.30 -13.22
N THR A 272 -5.78 11.83 -14.45
CA THR A 272 -6.98 12.35 -15.13
C THR A 272 -8.03 11.27 -15.37
N PHE A 273 -7.60 10.05 -15.70
CA PHE A 273 -8.48 8.92 -15.94
C PHE A 273 -9.09 8.39 -14.63
N LYS A 274 -8.35 8.44 -13.52
CA LYS A 274 -8.87 8.07 -12.19
C LYS A 274 -10.06 8.93 -11.77
N THR A 275 -9.99 10.23 -12.00
CA THR A 275 -11.10 11.15 -11.68
C THR A 275 -12.33 10.82 -12.51
N ILE A 276 -12.15 10.61 -13.82
CA ILE A 276 -13.27 10.31 -14.73
C ILE A 276 -13.89 8.96 -14.39
N VAL A 277 -13.09 7.92 -14.13
CA VAL A 277 -13.58 6.59 -13.75
C VAL A 277 -14.31 6.63 -12.42
N ASN A 278 -13.78 7.34 -11.41
CA ASN A 278 -14.47 7.49 -10.13
C ASN A 278 -15.81 8.20 -10.30
N THR A 279 -15.87 9.32 -11.04
CA THR A 279 -17.13 10.05 -11.30
C THR A 279 -18.11 9.26 -12.17
N ALA A 280 -17.63 8.56 -13.20
CA ALA A 280 -18.46 7.74 -14.08
C ALA A 280 -18.98 6.49 -13.38
N ALA A 281 -18.17 5.84 -12.53
CA ALA A 281 -18.60 4.75 -11.68
C ALA A 281 -19.74 5.19 -10.74
N THR A 282 -19.70 6.43 -10.21
CA THR A 282 -20.77 6.99 -9.37
C THR A 282 -22.11 7.09 -10.11
N VAL A 283 -22.10 7.50 -11.39
CA VAL A 283 -23.33 7.77 -12.15
C VAL A 283 -23.89 6.51 -12.83
N PHE A 284 -23.02 5.65 -13.39
CA PHE A 284 -23.43 4.55 -14.25
C PHE A 284 -23.55 3.20 -13.52
N ARG A 285 -22.92 3.05 -12.36
CA ARG A 285 -22.96 1.78 -11.63
C ARG A 285 -24.27 1.60 -10.84
N ALA A 286 -24.97 2.69 -10.51
CA ALA A 286 -26.27 2.71 -9.79
C ALA A 286 -26.39 1.65 -8.68
N ASP A 287 -25.26 1.37 -8.03
CA ASP A 287 -25.17 0.43 -6.93
C ASP A 287 -25.37 1.29 -5.68
N LEU A 288 -26.61 1.35 -5.21
CA LEU A 288 -27.04 2.21 -4.11
C LEU A 288 -26.20 1.98 -2.82
N PHE A 289 -25.50 0.85 -2.74
CA PHE A 289 -24.61 0.45 -1.65
C PHE A 289 -23.15 0.94 -1.78
N SER A 290 -22.76 1.54 -2.90
CA SER A 290 -21.42 2.14 -3.11
C SER A 290 -21.39 3.66 -2.91
N PHE A 291 -22.54 4.30 -2.66
CA PHE A 291 -22.62 5.77 -2.56
C PHE A 291 -21.94 6.32 -1.29
N VAL A 292 -21.93 5.53 -0.23
CA VAL A 292 -21.00 5.62 0.88
C VAL A 292 -20.77 4.16 1.26
N PRO A 293 -19.53 3.65 1.28
CA PRO A 293 -19.30 2.29 1.74
C PRO A 293 -19.94 2.19 3.13
N PHE A 294 -20.79 1.19 3.33
CA PHE A 294 -21.59 1.05 4.54
C PHE A 294 -20.74 1.18 5.82
N SER A 295 -19.46 0.79 5.74
CA SER A 295 -18.40 1.02 6.72
C SER A 295 -18.26 2.47 7.19
N CYS A 296 -18.42 3.46 6.31
CA CYS A 296 -18.39 4.89 6.68
C CYS A 296 -19.72 5.40 7.27
N LEU A 297 -20.86 4.75 6.99
CA LEU A 297 -22.15 5.11 7.58
C LEU A 297 -22.28 4.59 9.02
N THR A 298 -21.53 3.55 9.37
CA THR A 298 -21.53 2.92 10.71
C THR A 298 -20.32 3.28 11.56
N ASN A 299 -19.63 4.39 11.29
CA ASN A 299 -18.41 4.83 11.99
C ASN A 299 -17.28 3.78 12.02
N GLY A 300 -17.04 3.10 10.90
CA GLY A 300 -15.97 2.11 10.76
C GLY A 300 -16.31 0.71 11.26
N GLY A 301 -17.56 0.45 11.67
CA GLY A 301 -17.97 -0.83 12.25
C GLY A 301 -18.15 -2.00 11.28
N PHE A 302 -17.92 -1.81 9.97
CA PHE A 302 -18.11 -2.86 8.97
C PHE A 302 -16.79 -3.28 8.34
N ASN A 303 -16.14 -4.29 8.93
CA ASN A 303 -14.99 -4.97 8.37
C ASN A 303 -15.47 -6.29 7.74
N TYR A 304 -15.33 -6.43 6.43
CA TYR A 304 -15.82 -7.61 5.70
C TYR A 304 -15.15 -8.91 6.18
N TYR A 305 -13.90 -8.84 6.65
CA TYR A 305 -13.14 -10.00 7.13
C TYR A 305 -13.61 -10.47 8.50
N THR A 306 -14.01 -9.57 9.41
CA THR A 306 -14.53 -9.98 10.73
C THR A 306 -15.92 -10.60 10.64
N HIS A 307 -16.75 -10.17 9.69
CA HIS A 307 -18.07 -10.78 9.46
C HIS A 307 -17.99 -12.17 8.83
N LEU A 308 -17.01 -12.43 7.96
CA LEU A 308 -16.79 -13.78 7.40
C LEU A 308 -16.39 -14.80 8.49
N LEU A 309 -15.62 -14.38 9.49
CA LEU A 309 -15.25 -15.21 10.64
C LEU A 309 -16.43 -15.49 11.58
N LEU A 310 -17.36 -14.54 11.71
CA LEU A 310 -18.57 -14.70 12.53
C LEU A 310 -19.67 -15.52 11.83
N SER A 311 -19.62 -15.68 10.51
CA SER A 311 -20.53 -16.58 9.77
C SER A 311 -20.08 -18.05 9.73
N ALA A 312 -18.96 -18.38 10.37
CA ALA A 312 -18.40 -19.74 10.43
C ALA A 312 -18.68 -20.48 11.75
N HIS A 313 -19.61 -19.97 12.58
CA HIS A 313 -20.15 -20.65 13.76
C HIS A 313 -21.66 -20.72 13.71
#